data_AF-A0A354DLT4-F1
#
_entry.id   AF-A0A354DLT4-F1
#
_cell.length_a   1.000
_cell.length_b   1.000
_cell.length_c   1.000
_cell.angle_alpha   90.00
_cell.angle_beta   90.00
_cell.angle_gamma   90.00
#
_symmetry.space_group_name_H-M   'P 1'
#
loop_
_entity.id
_entity.type
_entity.pdbx_description
1 polymer ?
#
loop_
_entity_poly.entity_id
_entity_poly.type
_entity_poly.pdbx_seq_one_letter_code
_entity_poly.pdbx_strand_id
1 'polypeptide(L)'
;ESQVILGYKTYVDLVRDLLREDQVVMEAGMTEEVARAQEAIRVVLEGKTVGVISSGDAGVYGMAGLVYEVMAEKGLTSRDLEVEVIPGISAINSCASLLGAPIMHDSCTISLSDHLTPWEVIARRVDAAAQSDFVIAFYNPKSGRRTRQIEEARRILLQYRSPQTPVGLVKSAYREQQSVVVTDLEHMLEHEIGMLTTVVVGNTSTFVYDEKMVTPRGYHRKYTLDRDEQNLKLNERLKEEAEPWALHTVAKEKGETNPATTYVQSAFMSTFECMVSPGVVNKTFTPNQWITIGEVAGEKGKIQYTPHHGLLLTLSADSKPKQGVQKLREAGLLVSPTGDVVVVKACDFCDGDKKDPIPYAKELQARVSGLSVPKELRIGFNGCGMVCYGAVKEDIGIVYRRGKFDLFLGGKTAGRQAYQAQLVAEGMEPDVIVDIVENIVRTYGEEGYPGERFYKYLSRLGKIAGFSWSEPVC
;
A
#
# COMPACT_ATOMS: atom_id res chain seq x y z
N GLU A 1 -9.89 -33.13 16.62
CA GLU A 1 -10.44 -33.78 15.41
C GLU A 1 -9.49 -34.79 14.79
N SER A 2 -8.19 -34.49 14.68
CA SER A 2 -7.21 -35.42 14.10
C SER A 2 -7.14 -36.75 14.84
N GLN A 3 -7.13 -37.84 14.08
CA GLN A 3 -6.92 -39.22 14.54
C GLN A 3 -5.44 -39.61 14.46
N VAL A 4 -4.71 -39.03 13.50
CA VAL A 4 -3.27 -39.25 13.32
C VAL A 4 -2.55 -37.91 13.40
N ILE A 5 -1.43 -37.88 14.12
CA ILE A 5 -0.56 -36.72 14.25
C ILE A 5 0.79 -37.06 13.61
N LEU A 6 1.20 -36.26 12.63
CA LEU A 6 2.45 -36.41 11.90
C LEU A 6 3.32 -35.18 12.15
N GLY A 7 4.58 -35.38 12.53
CA GLY A 7 5.48 -34.27 12.78
C GLY A 7 6.92 -34.69 12.94
N TYR A 8 7.81 -33.70 12.92
CA TYR A 8 9.18 -33.90 13.38
C TYR A 8 9.16 -34.15 14.89
N LYS A 9 9.90 -35.16 15.36
CA LYS A 9 9.91 -35.60 16.76
C LYS A 9 9.97 -34.45 17.77
N THR A 10 10.90 -33.51 17.59
CA THR A 10 11.05 -32.36 18.49
C THR A 10 9.80 -31.49 18.57
N TYR A 11 9.01 -31.37 17.50
CA TYR A 11 7.78 -30.57 17.51
C TYR A 11 6.63 -31.32 18.16
N VAL A 12 6.55 -32.64 17.91
CA VAL A 12 5.60 -33.52 18.57
C VAL A 12 5.85 -33.54 20.09
N ASP A 13 7.11 -33.62 20.51
CA ASP A 13 7.50 -33.59 21.92
C ASP A 13 7.06 -32.31 22.63
N LEU A 14 7.11 -31.16 21.94
CA LEU A 14 6.70 -29.86 22.49
C LEU A 14 5.20 -29.70 22.73
N VAL A 15 4.37 -30.54 22.09
CA VAL A 15 2.91 -30.50 22.25
C VAL A 15 2.37 -31.81 22.81
N ARG A 16 3.24 -32.66 23.35
CA ARG A 16 2.90 -34.03 23.77
C ARG A 16 1.82 -34.04 24.86
N ASP A 17 1.79 -33.02 25.70
CA ASP A 17 0.78 -32.75 26.73
C ASP A 17 -0.59 -32.34 26.17
N LEU A 18 -0.66 -31.86 24.92
CA LEU A 18 -1.89 -31.52 24.21
C LEU A 18 -2.45 -32.69 23.39
N LEU A 19 -1.67 -33.76 23.22
CA LEU A 19 -2.09 -34.94 22.45
C LEU A 19 -2.99 -35.84 23.31
N ARG A 20 -4.03 -36.40 22.69
CA ARG A 20 -4.92 -37.35 23.34
C ARG A 20 -4.37 -38.77 23.20
N GLU A 21 -4.65 -39.61 24.19
CA GLU A 21 -4.19 -41.01 24.22
C GLU A 21 -4.73 -41.86 23.06
N ASP A 22 -5.87 -41.50 22.47
CA ASP A 22 -6.48 -42.20 21.33
C ASP A 22 -5.81 -41.89 19.97
N GLN A 23 -4.91 -40.91 19.92
CA GLN A 23 -4.29 -40.47 18.67
C GLN A 23 -3.07 -41.33 18.31
N VAL A 24 -2.98 -41.70 17.03
CA VAL A 24 -1.77 -42.34 16.49
C VAL A 24 -0.73 -41.25 16.20
N VAL A 25 0.44 -41.35 16.83
CA VAL A 25 1.53 -40.39 16.63
C VAL A 25 2.58 -41.01 15.73
N MET A 26 2.88 -40.34 14.62
CA MET A 26 3.89 -40.74 13.65
C MET A 26 5.00 -39.69 13.61
N GLU A 27 6.17 -40.07 14.12
CA GLU A 27 7.35 -39.21 14.20
C GLU A 27 8.29 -39.52 13.04
N ALA A 28 8.76 -38.49 12.33
CA ALA A 28 9.77 -38.65 11.28
C ALA A 28 11.05 -37.87 11.58
N GLY A 29 12.13 -38.22 10.86
CA GLY A 29 13.43 -37.55 10.95
C GLY A 29 13.43 -36.14 10.35
N MET A 30 14.50 -35.38 10.62
CA MET A 30 14.62 -33.97 10.22
C MET A 30 14.70 -33.77 8.70
N THR A 31 15.23 -34.75 7.94
CA THR A 31 15.49 -34.66 6.49
C THR A 31 14.41 -35.30 5.62
N GLU A 32 13.29 -35.72 6.21
CA GLU A 32 12.25 -36.52 5.55
C GLU A 32 10.97 -35.71 5.32
N GLU A 33 11.08 -34.43 4.97
CA GLU A 33 9.91 -33.53 4.88
C GLU A 33 8.95 -33.97 3.76
N VAL A 34 9.49 -34.34 2.60
CA VAL A 34 8.69 -34.87 1.49
C VAL A 34 8.02 -36.20 1.90
N ALA A 35 8.73 -37.07 2.60
CA ALA A 35 8.17 -38.33 3.06
C ALA A 35 7.05 -38.12 4.09
N ARG A 36 7.18 -37.12 4.99
CA ARG A 36 6.10 -36.72 5.90
C ARG A 36 4.85 -36.28 5.14
N ALA A 37 5.01 -35.47 4.10
CA ALA A 37 3.88 -35.01 3.28
C ALA A 37 3.22 -36.17 2.51
N GLN A 38 4.03 -37.05 1.92
CA GLN A 38 3.55 -38.25 1.22
C GLN A 38 2.79 -39.20 2.15
N GLU A 39 3.31 -39.39 3.37
CA GLU A 39 2.68 -40.25 4.38
C GLU A 39 1.38 -39.64 4.91
N ALA A 40 1.34 -38.33 5.16
CA ALA A 40 0.11 -37.63 5.54
C ALA A 40 -1.00 -37.85 4.50
N ILE A 41 -0.69 -37.67 3.22
CA ILE A 41 -1.65 -37.89 2.14
C ILE A 41 -2.07 -39.37 2.05
N ARG A 42 -1.13 -40.31 2.20
CA ARG A 42 -1.44 -41.75 2.19
C ARG A 42 -2.46 -42.10 3.28
N VAL A 43 -2.25 -41.60 4.49
CA VAL A 43 -3.11 -41.85 5.64
C VAL A 43 -4.47 -41.17 5.50
N VAL A 44 -4.53 -39.97 4.90
CA VAL A 44 -5.81 -39.31 4.59
C VAL A 44 -6.62 -40.12 3.57
N LEU A 45 -5.97 -40.68 2.55
CA LEU A 45 -6.63 -41.52 1.54
C LEU A 45 -7.13 -42.86 2.11
N GLU A 46 -6.64 -43.29 3.27
CA GLU A 46 -7.22 -44.41 4.04
C GLU A 46 -8.49 -44.02 4.83
N GLY A 47 -8.95 -42.77 4.71
CA GLY A 47 -10.15 -42.26 5.37
C GLY A 47 -9.93 -41.72 6.79
N LYS A 48 -8.68 -41.38 7.16
CA LYS A 48 -8.35 -40.83 8.48
C LYS A 48 -8.15 -39.31 8.44
N THR A 49 -8.48 -38.63 9.54
CA THR A 49 -8.15 -37.20 9.72
C THR A 49 -6.73 -37.05 10.26
N VAL A 50 -5.87 -36.32 9.54
CA VAL A 50 -4.46 -36.16 9.87
C VAL A 50 -4.14 -34.71 10.26
N GLY A 51 -3.43 -34.53 11.37
CA GLY A 51 -2.80 -33.26 11.73
C GLY A 51 -1.31 -33.29 11.44
N VAL A 52 -0.81 -32.36 10.62
CA VAL A 52 0.62 -32.25 10.29
C VAL A 52 1.23 -31.07 11.06
N ILE A 53 2.09 -31.35 12.03
CA ILE A 53 2.68 -30.34 12.92
C ILE A 53 3.86 -29.67 12.22
N SER A 54 3.80 -28.33 12.13
CA SER A 54 4.92 -27.46 11.78
C SER A 54 5.26 -26.55 12.97
N SER A 55 6.54 -26.21 13.13
CA SER A 55 6.95 -25.20 14.11
C SER A 55 6.73 -23.80 13.56
N GLY A 56 6.13 -22.92 14.34
CA GLY A 56 5.81 -21.56 13.91
C GLY A 56 4.55 -21.56 13.04
N ASP A 57 4.70 -21.18 11.76
CA ASP A 57 3.61 -21.17 10.80
C ASP A 57 3.83 -22.23 9.70
N ALA A 58 2.78 -22.97 9.34
CA ALA A 58 2.89 -24.05 8.36
C ALA A 58 3.21 -23.56 6.93
N GLY A 59 2.90 -22.31 6.61
CA GLY A 59 3.19 -21.66 5.33
C GLY A 59 4.59 -21.02 5.26
N VAL A 60 5.27 -20.82 6.40
CA VAL A 60 6.61 -20.18 6.43
C VAL A 60 7.69 -21.23 6.65
N TYR A 61 8.28 -21.72 5.55
CA TYR A 61 9.29 -22.80 5.56
C TYR A 61 8.81 -24.08 6.29
N GLY A 62 7.49 -24.29 6.32
CA GLY A 62 6.83 -25.41 6.98
C GLY A 62 6.25 -26.43 6.00
N MET A 63 5.32 -27.26 6.48
CA MET A 63 4.79 -28.41 5.75
C MET A 63 3.70 -28.08 4.72
N ALA A 64 3.05 -26.90 4.78
CA ALA A 64 1.90 -26.61 3.92
C ALA A 64 2.28 -26.64 2.43
N GLY A 65 3.39 -26.01 2.05
CA GLY A 65 3.88 -26.01 0.68
C GLY A 65 4.14 -27.43 0.15
N LEU A 66 4.84 -28.25 0.94
CA LEU A 66 5.14 -29.64 0.58
C LEU A 66 3.89 -30.51 0.44
N VAL A 67 2.88 -30.31 1.30
CA VAL A 67 1.60 -31.02 1.16
C VAL A 67 0.92 -30.67 -0.16
N TYR A 68 0.84 -29.38 -0.51
CA TYR A 68 0.27 -28.95 -1.79
C TYR A 68 1.09 -29.43 -3.01
N GLU A 69 2.42 -29.43 -2.93
CA GLU A 69 3.29 -29.96 -3.99
C GLU A 69 3.02 -31.45 -4.24
N VAL A 70 2.95 -32.27 -3.18
CA VAL A 70 2.65 -33.71 -3.32
C VAL A 70 1.22 -33.95 -3.82
N MET A 71 0.25 -33.13 -3.40
CA MET A 71 -1.11 -33.20 -3.96
C MET A 71 -1.10 -32.92 -5.46
N ALA A 72 -0.41 -31.86 -5.89
CA ALA A 72 -0.31 -31.48 -7.29
C ALA A 72 0.37 -32.56 -8.13
N GLU A 73 1.45 -33.16 -7.63
CA GLU A 73 2.15 -34.26 -8.30
C GLU A 73 1.26 -35.50 -8.47
N LYS A 74 0.41 -35.80 -7.48
CA LYS A 74 -0.54 -36.91 -7.52
C LYS A 74 -1.85 -36.59 -8.25
N GLY A 75 -2.04 -35.36 -8.72
CA GLY A 75 -3.28 -34.91 -9.36
C GLY A 75 -4.48 -34.86 -8.43
N LEU A 76 -4.25 -34.74 -7.12
CA LEU A 76 -5.30 -34.67 -6.10
C LEU A 76 -5.86 -33.25 -6.02
N THR A 77 -7.18 -33.16 -5.85
CA THR A 77 -7.91 -31.90 -5.75
C THR A 77 -8.63 -31.79 -4.42
N SER A 78 -9.26 -30.64 -4.16
CA SER A 78 -10.11 -30.43 -2.99
C SER A 78 -11.34 -31.36 -2.92
N ARG A 79 -11.64 -32.09 -4.00
CA ARG A 79 -12.69 -33.13 -4.01
C ARG A 79 -12.20 -34.46 -3.43
N ASP A 80 -10.90 -34.71 -3.50
CA ASP A 80 -10.28 -35.96 -3.07
C ASP A 80 -9.86 -35.88 -1.61
N LEU A 81 -9.35 -34.72 -1.17
CA LEU A 81 -9.04 -34.44 0.22
C LEU A 81 -9.14 -32.94 0.53
N GLU A 82 -9.62 -32.63 1.72
CA GLU A 82 -9.68 -31.26 2.24
C GLU A 82 -8.39 -30.94 3.00
N VAL A 83 -7.77 -29.79 2.69
CA VAL A 83 -6.59 -29.28 3.40
C VAL A 83 -6.94 -27.96 4.06
N GLU A 84 -6.77 -27.91 5.38
CA GLU A 84 -6.86 -26.70 6.17
C GLU A 84 -5.47 -26.30 6.69
N VAL A 85 -5.09 -25.04 6.49
CA VAL A 85 -3.83 -24.49 7.01
C VAL A 85 -4.15 -23.63 8.23
N ILE A 86 -3.79 -24.13 9.41
CA ILE A 86 -3.96 -23.41 10.67
C ILE A 86 -2.80 -22.43 10.86
N PRO A 87 -3.04 -21.11 10.95
CA PRO A 87 -1.98 -20.13 11.07
C PRO A 87 -1.29 -20.21 12.43
N GLY A 88 0.00 -19.88 12.46
CA GLY A 88 0.80 -19.85 13.67
C GLY A 88 1.71 -18.63 13.76
N ILE A 89 2.30 -18.42 14.94
CA ILE A 89 3.25 -17.33 15.13
C ILE A 89 4.62 -17.77 14.58
N SER A 90 4.99 -17.23 13.43
CA SER A 90 6.28 -17.51 12.80
C SER A 90 7.46 -16.93 13.60
N ALA A 91 8.66 -17.46 13.36
CA ALA A 91 9.85 -17.13 14.15
C ALA A 91 10.20 -15.64 14.09
N ILE A 92 9.96 -14.96 12.96
CA ILE A 92 10.16 -13.52 12.81
C ILE A 92 9.35 -12.72 13.83
N ASN A 93 8.07 -13.06 14.03
CA ASN A 93 7.19 -12.35 14.96
C ASN A 93 7.52 -12.70 16.41
N SER A 94 7.75 -13.98 16.72
CA SER A 94 8.11 -14.38 18.08
C SER A 94 9.45 -13.78 18.50
N CYS A 95 10.47 -13.79 17.64
CA CYS A 95 11.77 -13.19 17.93
C CYS A 95 11.68 -11.66 18.01
N ALA A 96 10.91 -11.01 17.14
CA ALA A 96 10.70 -9.57 17.19
C ALA A 96 10.10 -9.13 18.54
N SER A 97 9.12 -9.87 19.07
CA SER A 97 8.49 -9.56 20.36
C SER A 97 9.47 -9.57 21.55
N LEU A 98 10.55 -10.36 21.45
CA LEU A 98 11.60 -10.44 22.47
C LEU A 98 12.66 -9.34 22.29
N LEU A 99 12.92 -8.96 21.03
CA LEU A 99 13.91 -7.96 20.64
C LEU A 99 13.41 -6.51 20.79
N GLY A 100 12.09 -6.27 20.72
CA GLY A 100 11.51 -4.92 20.77
C GLY A 100 10.56 -4.67 19.61
N ALA A 101 10.92 -3.74 18.72
CA ALA A 101 10.16 -3.42 17.51
C ALA A 101 11.02 -3.44 16.23
N PRO A 102 11.77 -4.53 15.96
CA PRO A 102 12.72 -4.56 14.84
C PRO A 102 12.08 -4.72 13.46
N ILE A 103 10.81 -5.16 13.36
CA ILE A 103 10.14 -5.45 12.08
C ILE A 103 8.99 -4.47 11.80
N MET A 104 9.03 -3.28 12.39
CA MET A 104 7.97 -2.28 12.26
C MET A 104 7.94 -1.60 10.87
N HIS A 105 9.06 -1.65 10.15
CA HIS A 105 9.16 -1.22 8.75
C HIS A 105 9.20 -2.44 7.82
N ASP A 106 9.24 -2.19 6.51
CA ASP A 106 9.45 -3.19 5.47
C ASP A 106 10.51 -4.22 5.88
N SER A 107 10.08 -5.48 5.93
CA SER A 107 10.90 -6.60 6.35
C SER A 107 10.72 -7.81 5.42
N CYS A 108 11.73 -8.67 5.36
CA CYS A 108 11.69 -9.91 4.62
C CYS A 108 12.28 -11.07 5.42
N THR A 109 11.85 -12.29 5.09
CA THR A 109 12.38 -13.53 5.65
C THR A 109 13.20 -14.25 4.59
N ILE A 110 14.40 -14.70 4.94
CA ILE A 110 15.27 -15.46 4.03
C ILE A 110 15.79 -16.70 4.76
N SER A 111 15.52 -17.89 4.23
CA SER A 111 16.20 -19.10 4.70
C SER A 111 17.60 -19.18 4.11
N LEU A 112 18.60 -19.44 4.95
CA LEU A 112 19.99 -19.71 4.53
C LEU A 112 20.24 -21.21 4.27
N SER A 113 19.17 -22.01 4.16
CA SER A 113 19.26 -23.42 3.80
C SER A 113 19.42 -23.60 2.30
N ASP A 114 20.56 -24.14 1.88
CA ASP A 114 20.87 -24.47 0.49
C ASP A 114 20.50 -25.90 0.08
N HIS A 115 19.80 -26.64 0.95
CA HIS A 115 19.43 -28.04 0.71
C HIS A 115 18.54 -28.22 -0.54
N LEU A 116 17.56 -27.33 -0.73
CA LEU A 116 16.63 -27.35 -1.87
C LEU A 116 16.76 -26.11 -2.76
N THR A 117 17.63 -25.16 -2.41
CA THR A 117 17.79 -23.89 -3.14
C THR A 117 19.27 -23.60 -3.32
N PRO A 118 19.79 -23.47 -4.56
CA PRO A 118 21.20 -23.16 -4.78
C PRO A 118 21.63 -21.88 -4.05
N TRP A 119 22.85 -21.90 -3.50
CA TRP A 119 23.39 -20.77 -2.72
C TRP A 119 23.37 -19.46 -3.50
N GLU A 120 23.65 -19.49 -4.81
CA GLU A 120 23.68 -18.30 -5.67
C GLU A 120 22.33 -17.59 -5.72
N VAL A 121 21.23 -18.36 -5.64
CA VAL A 121 19.88 -17.79 -5.57
C VAL A 121 19.62 -17.15 -4.21
N ILE A 122 20.07 -17.77 -3.13
CA ILE A 122 19.95 -17.24 -1.77
C ILE A 122 20.78 -15.96 -1.64
N ALA A 123 22.04 -15.98 -2.05
CA ALA A 123 22.94 -14.82 -2.05
C ALA A 123 22.33 -13.64 -2.81
N ARG A 124 21.74 -13.87 -4.00
CA ARG A 124 21.03 -12.84 -4.75
C ARG A 124 19.81 -12.26 -4.01
N ARG A 125 19.09 -13.08 -3.22
CA ARG A 125 17.99 -12.60 -2.37
C ARG A 125 18.51 -11.72 -1.22
N VAL A 126 19.62 -12.12 -0.60
CA VAL A 126 20.27 -11.33 0.46
C VAL A 126 20.75 -9.99 -0.10
N ASP A 127 21.42 -10.02 -1.25
CA ASP A 127 21.92 -8.84 -1.96
C ASP A 127 20.79 -7.86 -2.31
N ALA A 128 19.70 -8.35 -2.93
CA ALA A 128 18.55 -7.52 -3.26
C ALA A 128 17.85 -6.93 -2.01
N ALA A 129 17.73 -7.72 -0.94
CA ALA A 129 17.16 -7.26 0.33
C ALA A 129 18.06 -6.22 1.02
N ALA A 130 19.38 -6.38 0.92
CA ALA A 130 20.36 -5.44 1.43
C ALA A 130 20.32 -4.12 0.66
N GLN A 131 20.33 -4.18 -0.68
CA GLN A 131 20.24 -3.03 -1.57
C GLN A 131 18.93 -2.24 -1.38
N SER A 132 17.84 -2.93 -1.06
CA SER A 132 16.51 -2.32 -0.86
C SER A 132 16.24 -1.92 0.60
N ASP A 133 17.25 -2.01 1.48
CA ASP A 133 17.19 -1.62 2.89
C ASP A 133 16.05 -2.27 3.72
N PHE A 134 15.70 -3.53 3.42
CA PHE A 134 14.73 -4.29 4.21
C PHE A 134 15.32 -4.68 5.58
N VAL A 135 14.52 -4.71 6.63
CA VAL A 135 14.88 -5.53 7.80
C VAL A 135 14.87 -7.00 7.37
N ILE A 136 15.90 -7.77 7.73
CA ILE A 136 16.03 -9.17 7.26
C ILE A 136 16.00 -10.13 8.45
N ALA A 137 15.05 -11.06 8.44
CA ALA A 137 15.05 -12.20 9.37
C ALA A 137 15.58 -13.45 8.67
N PHE A 138 16.78 -13.91 9.07
CA PHE A 138 17.36 -15.15 8.58
C PHE A 138 16.82 -16.36 9.33
N TYR A 139 16.29 -17.30 8.56
CA TYR A 139 15.89 -18.62 9.00
C TYR A 139 16.98 -19.63 8.68
N ASN A 140 17.06 -20.67 9.50
CA ASN A 140 18.04 -21.75 9.37
C ASN A 140 19.47 -21.21 9.15
N PRO A 141 19.94 -20.24 9.97
CA PRO A 141 21.12 -19.45 9.64
C PRO A 141 22.42 -20.25 9.66
N LYS A 142 22.50 -21.26 10.53
CA LYS A 142 23.68 -22.10 10.71
C LYS A 142 23.28 -23.51 11.13
N SER A 143 24.04 -24.52 10.71
CA SER A 143 23.97 -25.88 11.25
C SER A 143 25.37 -26.49 11.33
N GLY A 144 25.50 -27.69 11.88
CA GLY A 144 26.81 -28.38 11.96
C GLY A 144 27.53 -28.55 10.62
N ARG A 145 26.78 -28.57 9.50
CA ARG A 145 27.32 -28.64 8.13
C ARG A 145 27.34 -27.29 7.40
N ARG A 146 26.47 -26.35 7.80
CA ARG A 146 26.26 -25.04 7.15
C ARG A 146 26.83 -23.95 8.04
N THR A 147 28.08 -23.60 7.81
CA THR A 147 28.78 -22.57 8.58
C THR A 147 29.06 -21.30 7.77
N ARG A 148 29.28 -21.45 6.45
CA ARG A 148 29.71 -20.37 5.55
C ARG A 148 28.58 -19.41 5.16
N GLN A 149 27.33 -19.86 5.12
CA GLN A 149 26.20 -19.12 4.58
C GLN A 149 25.94 -17.83 5.35
N ILE A 150 25.93 -17.89 6.69
CA ILE A 150 25.75 -16.69 7.52
C ILE A 150 26.93 -15.71 7.42
N GLU A 151 28.15 -16.23 7.27
CA GLU A 151 29.35 -15.40 7.06
C GLU A 151 29.28 -14.63 5.74
N GLU A 152 28.87 -15.32 4.67
CA GLU A 152 28.72 -14.73 3.36
C GLU A 152 27.54 -13.76 3.30
N ALA A 153 26.41 -14.10 3.95
CA ALA A 153 25.29 -13.17 4.10
C ALA A 153 25.73 -11.88 4.81
N ARG A 154 26.51 -11.98 5.90
CA ARG A 154 27.13 -10.82 6.56
C ARG A 154 28.03 -10.02 5.61
N ARG A 155 28.89 -10.68 4.83
CA ARG A 155 29.76 -10.00 3.86
C ARG A 155 28.96 -9.22 2.83
N ILE A 156 27.87 -9.77 2.30
CA ILE A 156 26.96 -9.08 1.38
C ILE A 156 26.35 -7.87 2.08
N LEU A 157 25.81 -8.03 3.29
CA LEU A 157 25.17 -6.94 4.03
C LEU A 157 26.12 -5.78 4.34
N LEU A 158 27.39 -6.07 4.66
CA LEU A 158 28.42 -5.05 4.93
C LEU A 158 28.76 -4.18 3.70
N GLN A 159 28.36 -4.58 2.49
CA GLN A 159 28.49 -3.74 1.29
C GLN A 159 27.48 -2.59 1.26
N TYR A 160 26.36 -2.73 1.98
CA TYR A 160 25.23 -1.79 1.95
C TYR A 160 24.95 -1.13 3.31
N ARG A 161 25.41 -1.73 4.41
CA ARG A 161 25.08 -1.32 5.78
C ARG A 161 26.33 -1.05 6.60
N SER A 162 26.17 -0.15 7.58
CA SER A 162 27.22 0.12 8.58
C SER A 162 27.52 -1.16 9.38
N PRO A 163 28.80 -1.42 9.74
CA PRO A 163 29.15 -2.51 10.65
C PRO A 163 28.44 -2.42 12.01
N GLN A 164 28.05 -1.21 12.44
CA GLN A 164 27.32 -0.95 13.69
C GLN A 164 25.80 -1.18 13.58
N THR A 165 25.31 -1.65 12.43
CA THR A 165 23.87 -1.90 12.24
C THR A 165 23.38 -2.94 13.25
N PRO A 166 22.30 -2.67 14.03
CA PRO A 166 21.83 -3.58 15.05
C PRO A 166 21.41 -4.96 14.50
N VAL A 167 21.80 -6.01 15.22
CA VAL A 167 21.45 -7.40 14.94
C VAL A 167 20.92 -8.06 16.21
N GLY A 168 19.74 -8.67 16.11
CA GLY A 168 19.17 -9.51 17.15
C GLY A 168 19.39 -10.99 16.85
N LEU A 169 19.94 -11.74 17.81
CA LEU A 169 20.08 -13.19 17.77
C LEU A 169 19.16 -13.79 18.83
N VAL A 170 18.14 -14.52 18.39
CA VAL A 170 17.17 -15.14 19.31
C VAL A 170 17.21 -16.64 19.13
N LYS A 171 17.69 -17.35 20.15
CA LYS A 171 17.74 -18.81 20.23
C LYS A 171 16.53 -19.31 21.02
N SER A 172 15.83 -20.31 20.48
CA SER A 172 14.77 -21.04 21.19
C SER A 172 13.67 -20.13 21.79
N ALA A 173 13.20 -19.13 21.03
CA ALA A 173 12.15 -18.21 21.47
C ALA A 173 10.95 -18.95 22.07
N TYR A 174 10.53 -18.54 23.27
CA TYR A 174 9.44 -19.12 24.06
C TYR A 174 9.61 -20.61 24.41
N ARG A 175 10.85 -21.09 24.53
CA ARG A 175 11.20 -22.44 24.99
C ARG A 175 12.22 -22.38 26.13
N GLU A 176 12.45 -23.49 26.82
CA GLU A 176 13.31 -23.54 28.03
C GLU A 176 14.72 -22.96 27.83
N GLN A 177 15.33 -23.16 26.66
CA GLN A 177 16.68 -22.67 26.33
C GLN A 177 16.67 -21.31 25.63
N GLN A 178 15.68 -20.47 25.91
CA GLN A 178 15.58 -19.14 25.31
C GLN A 178 16.82 -18.29 25.63
N SER A 179 17.41 -17.71 24.60
CA SER A 179 18.48 -16.72 24.74
C SER A 179 18.29 -15.61 23.72
N VAL A 180 18.46 -14.37 24.16
CA VAL A 180 18.29 -13.16 23.36
C VAL A 180 19.56 -12.35 23.47
N VAL A 181 20.18 -12.06 22.33
CA VAL A 181 21.38 -11.23 22.25
C VAL A 181 21.11 -10.11 21.25
N VAL A 182 21.36 -8.88 21.66
CA VAL A 182 21.42 -7.72 20.76
C VAL A 182 22.88 -7.35 20.59
N THR A 183 23.33 -7.32 19.35
CA THR A 183 24.70 -7.05 18.92
C THR A 183 24.66 -6.21 17.64
N ASP A 184 25.74 -6.15 16.88
CA ASP A 184 25.81 -5.45 15.60
C ASP A 184 26.30 -6.36 14.46
N LEU A 185 26.24 -5.85 13.24
CA LEU A 185 26.59 -6.59 12.03
C LEU A 185 28.08 -6.98 12.01
N GLU A 186 28.94 -6.23 12.69
CA GLU A 186 30.36 -6.53 12.83
C GLU A 186 30.59 -7.74 13.75
N HIS A 187 29.99 -7.72 14.93
CA HIS A 187 30.25 -8.68 16.02
C HIS A 187 29.27 -9.86 16.05
N MET A 188 28.22 -9.89 15.21
CA MET A 188 27.20 -10.94 15.24
C MET A 188 27.73 -12.39 15.15
N LEU A 189 28.89 -12.59 14.51
CA LEU A 189 29.51 -13.92 14.37
C LEU A 189 30.33 -14.37 15.59
N GLU A 190 30.56 -13.47 16.55
CA GLU A 190 31.24 -13.78 17.82
C GLU A 190 30.30 -14.49 18.81
N HIS A 191 29.00 -14.45 18.53
CA HIS A 191 27.96 -15.09 19.33
C HIS A 191 27.55 -16.46 18.77
N GLU A 192 26.96 -17.30 19.62
CA GLU A 192 26.48 -18.62 19.21
C GLU A 192 25.25 -18.51 18.29
N ILE A 193 25.43 -18.86 17.02
CA ILE A 193 24.33 -19.00 16.04
C ILE A 193 24.17 -20.49 15.71
N GLY A 194 23.00 -21.05 16.01
CA GLY A 194 22.68 -22.45 15.77
C GLY A 194 21.44 -22.65 14.91
N MET A 195 20.98 -23.90 14.80
CA MET A 195 19.79 -24.25 14.01
C MET A 195 18.48 -23.73 14.62
N LEU A 196 18.47 -23.47 15.93
CA LEU A 196 17.33 -22.93 16.68
C LEU A 196 17.42 -21.40 16.87
N THR A 197 18.38 -20.75 16.20
CA THR A 197 18.55 -19.31 16.24
C THR A 197 17.87 -18.67 15.03
N THR A 198 17.12 -17.60 15.26
CA THR A 198 16.71 -16.65 14.22
C THR A 198 17.57 -15.39 14.37
N VAL A 199 18.11 -14.92 13.24
CA VAL A 199 18.93 -13.70 13.19
C VAL A 199 18.11 -12.61 12.54
N VAL A 200 17.88 -11.50 13.25
CA VAL A 200 17.15 -10.33 12.73
C VAL A 200 18.16 -9.20 12.54
N VAL A 201 18.43 -8.84 11.30
CA VAL A 201 19.33 -7.74 10.94
C VAL A 201 18.50 -6.49 10.66
N GLY A 202 18.72 -5.44 11.46
CA GLY A 202 18.10 -4.14 11.27
C GLY A 202 18.47 -3.50 9.94
N ASN A 203 17.65 -2.58 9.47
CA ASN A 203 17.96 -1.73 8.32
C ASN A 203 18.76 -0.49 8.74
N THR A 204 19.07 0.42 7.80
CA THR A 204 19.89 1.62 8.08
C THR A 204 19.30 2.56 9.13
N SER A 205 17.98 2.51 9.37
CA SER A 205 17.28 3.34 10.35
C SER A 205 17.12 2.67 11.72
N THR A 206 17.52 1.41 11.84
CA THR A 206 17.33 0.63 13.08
C THR A 206 18.36 1.05 14.12
N PHE A 207 17.91 1.25 15.36
CA PHE A 207 18.77 1.60 16.49
C PHE A 207 18.43 0.76 17.72
N VAL A 208 19.32 0.78 18.71
CA VAL A 208 19.11 0.13 20.01
C VAL A 208 18.74 1.18 21.04
N TYR A 209 17.66 0.95 21.78
CA TYR A 209 17.21 1.77 22.90
C TYR A 209 16.83 0.86 24.06
N ASP A 210 17.45 1.07 25.22
CA ASP A 210 17.20 0.28 26.43
C ASP A 210 17.30 -1.25 26.16
N GLU A 211 18.39 -1.66 25.50
CA GLU A 211 18.64 -3.04 25.07
C GLU A 211 17.59 -3.61 24.08
N LYS A 212 16.66 -2.78 23.59
CA LYS A 212 15.66 -3.15 22.58
C LYS A 212 16.06 -2.65 21.21
N MET A 213 15.86 -3.50 20.21
CA MET A 213 16.03 -3.16 18.81
C MET A 213 14.75 -2.49 18.29
N VAL A 214 14.89 -1.27 17.77
CA VAL A 214 13.78 -0.44 17.30
C VAL A 214 14.04 -0.01 15.87
N THR A 215 13.14 -0.40 14.98
CA THR A 215 13.13 0.12 13.60
C THR A 215 12.01 1.14 13.49
N PRO A 216 12.31 2.43 13.26
CA PRO A 216 11.29 3.46 13.13
C PRO A 216 10.28 3.16 12.03
N ARG A 217 9.02 3.54 12.26
CA ARG A 217 7.95 3.49 11.24
C ARG A 217 8.06 4.64 10.21
N GLY A 218 9.17 5.39 10.21
CA GLY A 218 9.38 6.61 9.41
C GLY A 218 8.92 7.92 10.08
N TYR A 219 8.45 7.88 11.34
CA TYR A 219 7.85 9.02 12.03
C TYR A 219 8.83 10.04 12.64
N HIS A 220 10.14 9.77 12.67
CA HIS A 220 11.13 10.69 13.26
C HIS A 220 11.20 12.07 12.58
N ARG A 221 10.67 12.22 11.35
CA ARG A 221 10.53 13.52 10.68
C ARG A 221 9.19 14.21 10.92
N LYS A 222 8.24 13.51 11.55
CA LYS A 222 6.82 13.90 11.67
C LYS A 222 6.40 14.25 13.11
N TYR A 223 7.12 13.75 14.11
CA TYR A 223 6.81 13.93 15.53
C TYR A 223 8.07 14.19 16.36
N THR A 224 7.98 15.11 17.31
CA THR A 224 9.02 15.40 18.32
C THR A 224 8.62 14.62 19.58
N LEU A 225 9.38 13.59 19.96
CA LEU A 225 8.97 12.61 21.01
C LEU A 225 9.04 13.16 22.44
N ASP A 226 9.55 14.38 22.60
CA ASP A 226 9.92 15.09 23.82
C ASP A 226 8.93 16.22 24.20
N ARG A 227 7.77 16.31 23.53
CA ARG A 227 6.69 17.26 23.85
C ARG A 227 5.32 16.59 23.82
N ASP A 228 4.50 16.86 24.83
CA ASP A 228 3.08 16.42 24.89
C ASP A 228 2.22 17.07 23.79
N GLU A 229 2.54 18.31 23.42
CA GLU A 229 2.00 18.98 22.23
C GLU A 229 2.97 18.86 21.06
N GLN A 230 2.55 18.11 20.04
CA GLN A 230 3.27 17.98 18.77
C GLN A 230 3.14 19.28 17.97
N ASN A 231 4.23 20.02 17.79
CA ASN A 231 4.24 21.34 17.14
C ASN A 231 3.78 21.33 15.67
N LEU A 232 3.69 20.16 15.03
CA LEU A 232 3.22 20.06 13.65
C LEU A 232 1.73 19.67 13.64
N LYS A 233 0.88 20.64 13.26
CA LYS A 233 -0.50 20.37 12.85
C LYS A 233 -0.48 19.42 11.65
N LEU A 234 -1.51 18.57 11.49
CA LEU A 234 -1.50 17.44 10.53
C LEU A 234 -1.14 17.87 9.09
N ASN A 235 -1.58 19.06 8.69
CA ASN A 235 -1.29 19.72 7.41
C ASN A 235 0.17 20.17 7.24
N GLU A 236 0.90 20.45 8.32
CA GLU A 236 2.32 20.80 8.27
C GLU A 236 3.23 19.58 8.14
N ARG A 237 2.67 18.40 8.42
CA ARG A 237 3.38 17.14 8.28
C ARG A 237 3.45 16.61 6.84
N LEU A 238 2.76 17.27 5.91
CA LEU A 238 2.77 17.02 4.46
C LEU A 238 3.69 18.00 3.71
N LYS A 239 4.37 18.92 4.42
CA LYS A 239 5.38 19.80 3.80
C LYS A 239 6.55 18.94 3.28
N GLU A 240 7.10 19.30 2.12
CA GLU A 240 8.24 18.59 1.50
C GLU A 240 9.43 18.40 2.46
N GLU A 241 9.64 19.35 3.38
CA GLU A 241 10.67 19.32 4.41
C GLU A 241 10.49 18.15 5.42
N ALA A 242 9.24 17.72 5.65
CA ALA A 242 8.86 16.65 6.58
C ALA A 242 8.67 15.28 5.88
N GLU A 243 8.47 15.26 4.56
CA GLU A 243 8.38 14.04 3.72
C GLU A 243 9.34 14.08 2.50
N PRO A 244 10.68 14.09 2.69
CA PRO A 244 11.65 14.20 1.60
C PRO A 244 11.64 13.04 0.60
N TRP A 245 10.94 11.95 0.91
CA TRP A 245 10.77 10.77 0.05
C TRP A 245 9.47 10.81 -0.77
N ALA A 246 8.68 11.88 -0.66
CA ALA A 246 7.55 12.10 -1.56
C ALA A 246 8.03 12.02 -3.02
N LEU A 247 7.19 11.46 -3.90
CA LEU A 247 7.49 11.12 -5.31
C LEU A 247 8.20 12.23 -6.12
N HIS A 248 8.11 13.49 -5.68
CA HIS A 248 8.72 14.65 -6.32
C HIS A 248 10.24 14.80 -6.05
N THR A 249 10.77 14.26 -4.95
CA THR A 249 12.17 14.49 -4.53
C THR A 249 13.13 13.44 -5.08
N VAL A 250 12.71 12.17 -5.18
CA VAL A 250 13.52 11.05 -5.68
C VAL A 250 13.95 11.26 -7.15
N ALA A 251 13.22 12.10 -7.89
CA ALA A 251 13.54 12.44 -9.27
C ALA A 251 14.78 13.34 -9.44
N LYS A 252 15.35 13.93 -8.37
CA LYS A 252 16.47 14.88 -8.47
C LYS A 252 17.87 14.25 -8.36
N GLU A 253 18.03 13.04 -7.83
CA GLU A 253 19.37 12.52 -7.47
C GLU A 253 19.96 11.44 -8.40
N LYS A 254 19.26 10.97 -9.44
CA LYS A 254 19.84 9.97 -10.37
C LYS A 254 20.52 10.61 -11.57
N GLY A 255 21.70 11.14 -11.34
CA GLY A 255 22.69 11.41 -12.36
C GLY A 255 23.97 10.64 -12.08
N GLU A 256 24.04 9.35 -12.44
CA GLU A 256 25.28 8.68 -12.84
C GLU A 256 25.01 7.25 -13.37
N THR A 257 25.75 6.90 -14.41
CA THR A 257 25.58 5.73 -15.29
C THR A 257 26.40 4.53 -14.83
N ASN A 258 25.85 3.31 -14.86
CA ASN A 258 26.63 2.09 -15.08
C ASN A 258 25.78 0.96 -15.72
N PRO A 259 26.40 0.01 -16.45
CA PRO A 259 25.79 -0.62 -17.61
C PRO A 259 25.09 -1.96 -17.33
N ALA A 260 24.05 -2.18 -18.13
CA ALA A 260 23.47 -3.46 -18.58
C ALA A 260 23.56 -4.66 -17.63
N THR A 261 22.47 -4.90 -16.89
CA THR A 261 22.11 -6.26 -16.43
C THR A 261 20.65 -6.50 -16.76
N THR A 262 20.41 -7.42 -17.70
CA THR A 262 19.10 -7.74 -18.25
C THR A 262 18.30 -8.55 -17.23
N TYR A 263 17.49 -7.88 -16.42
CA TYR A 263 16.44 -8.53 -15.65
C TYR A 263 15.22 -8.75 -16.55
N VAL A 264 14.59 -9.93 -16.45
CA VAL A 264 13.23 -10.13 -16.96
C VAL A 264 12.32 -9.26 -16.08
N GLN A 265 12.13 -8.01 -16.50
CA GLN A 265 11.16 -7.11 -15.92
C GLN A 265 9.77 -7.55 -16.38
N SER A 266 8.93 -8.02 -15.45
CA SER A 266 7.52 -7.66 -15.52
C SER A 266 7.49 -6.14 -15.36
N ALA A 267 7.33 -5.42 -16.47
CA ALA A 267 7.37 -3.96 -16.47
C ALA A 267 6.18 -3.43 -15.65
N PHE A 268 6.43 -3.08 -14.39
CA PHE A 268 5.62 -2.09 -13.70
C PHE A 268 5.95 -0.75 -14.38
N MET A 269 5.31 -0.50 -15.51
CA MET A 269 5.39 0.78 -16.20
C MET A 269 4.73 1.79 -15.29
N SER A 270 5.47 2.77 -14.78
CA SER A 270 4.90 3.95 -14.13
C SER A 270 4.08 4.71 -15.18
N THR A 271 2.82 4.35 -15.35
CA THR A 271 1.92 5.01 -16.27
C THR A 271 1.55 6.36 -15.67
N PHE A 272 2.00 7.44 -16.31
CA PHE A 272 1.52 8.77 -15.96
C PHE A 272 0.11 8.93 -16.52
N GLU A 273 -0.82 9.40 -15.68
CA GLU A 273 -2.20 9.66 -16.06
C GLU A 273 -2.58 11.11 -15.82
N CYS A 274 -3.36 11.69 -16.74
CA CYS A 274 -3.94 13.01 -16.56
C CYS A 274 -5.33 13.10 -17.20
N MET A 275 -6.18 13.95 -16.64
CA MET A 275 -7.49 14.25 -17.23
C MET A 275 -7.35 15.46 -18.15
N VAL A 276 -7.94 15.35 -19.35
CA VAL A 276 -7.95 16.39 -20.37
C VAL A 276 -9.39 16.73 -20.76
N SER A 277 -9.68 18.03 -20.84
CA SER A 277 -10.97 18.55 -21.30
C SER A 277 -10.79 19.79 -22.20
N PRO A 278 -11.78 20.11 -23.05
CA PRO A 278 -11.63 21.18 -24.04
C PRO A 278 -11.89 22.59 -23.48
N GLY A 279 -12.22 22.71 -22.19
CA GLY A 279 -12.49 23.98 -21.52
C GLY A 279 -13.65 23.91 -20.53
N VAL A 280 -13.84 24.98 -19.77
CA VAL A 280 -15.03 25.17 -18.94
C VAL A 280 -16.17 25.62 -19.83
N VAL A 281 -17.32 24.95 -19.76
CA VAL A 281 -18.48 25.23 -20.63
C VAL A 281 -18.20 25.00 -22.11
N ASN A 282 -17.32 24.05 -22.41
CA ASN A 282 -17.03 23.62 -23.76
C ASN A 282 -16.99 22.09 -23.81
N LYS A 283 -17.60 21.50 -24.84
CA LYS A 283 -17.59 20.05 -25.10
C LYS A 283 -16.92 19.68 -26.42
N THR A 284 -16.51 20.69 -27.19
CA THR A 284 -15.98 20.51 -28.53
C THR A 284 -14.46 20.55 -28.51
N PHE A 285 -13.86 19.51 -29.08
CA PHE A 285 -12.43 19.46 -29.35
C PHE A 285 -12.19 19.85 -30.80
N THR A 286 -11.24 20.76 -31.03
CA THR A 286 -10.79 21.09 -32.38
C THR A 286 -9.97 19.93 -32.98
N PRO A 287 -9.87 19.82 -34.31
CA PRO A 287 -9.00 18.83 -34.94
C PRO A 287 -7.54 18.90 -34.45
N ASN A 288 -7.01 20.12 -34.26
CA ASN A 288 -5.66 20.31 -33.74
C ASN A 288 -5.48 19.78 -32.30
N GLN A 289 -6.49 19.98 -31.45
CA GLN A 289 -6.49 19.42 -30.09
C GLN A 289 -6.52 17.89 -30.10
N TRP A 290 -7.29 17.26 -30.99
CA TRP A 290 -7.28 15.81 -31.14
C TRP A 290 -5.93 15.27 -31.58
N ILE A 291 -5.29 15.93 -32.54
CA ILE A 291 -3.92 15.59 -32.98
C ILE A 291 -2.96 15.70 -31.79
N THR A 292 -3.00 16.81 -31.05
CA THR A 292 -2.13 17.02 -29.88
C THR A 292 -2.37 15.96 -28.80
N ILE A 293 -3.62 15.59 -28.53
CA ILE A 293 -3.98 14.53 -27.57
C ILE A 293 -3.39 13.19 -28.01
N GLY A 294 -3.52 12.83 -29.29
CA GLY A 294 -2.96 11.60 -29.86
C GLY A 294 -1.43 11.56 -29.79
N GLU A 295 -0.77 12.66 -30.18
CA GLU A 295 0.69 12.80 -30.11
C GLU A 295 1.21 12.67 -28.67
N VAL A 296 0.52 13.29 -27.71
CA VAL A 296 0.92 13.27 -26.30
C VAL A 296 0.68 11.90 -25.67
N ALA A 297 -0.44 11.23 -25.97
CA ALA A 297 -0.66 9.85 -25.53
C ALA A 297 0.41 8.90 -26.09
N GLY A 298 0.82 9.12 -27.34
CA GLY A 298 1.79 8.28 -28.06
C GLY A 298 1.19 6.95 -28.52
N GLU A 299 1.94 6.20 -29.32
CA GLU A 299 1.45 4.97 -30.00
C GLU A 299 0.98 3.87 -29.05
N LYS A 300 1.58 3.79 -27.86
CA LYS A 300 1.24 2.79 -26.82
C LYS A 300 0.42 3.38 -25.66
N GLY A 301 0.08 4.67 -25.72
CA GLY A 301 -0.77 5.31 -24.73
C GLY A 301 -2.22 4.92 -24.87
N LYS A 302 -3.05 5.33 -23.90
CA LYS A 302 -4.49 5.13 -23.92
C LYS A 302 -5.21 6.47 -23.77
N ILE A 303 -6.29 6.62 -24.52
CA ILE A 303 -7.22 7.74 -24.39
C ILE A 303 -8.59 7.13 -24.06
N GLN A 304 -9.08 7.39 -22.86
CA GLN A 304 -10.34 6.83 -22.37
C GLN A 304 -11.36 7.95 -22.15
N TYR A 305 -12.53 7.85 -22.78
CA TYR A 305 -13.66 8.70 -22.45
C TYR A 305 -14.29 8.26 -21.13
N THR A 306 -14.45 9.21 -20.20
CA THR A 306 -14.91 8.91 -18.84
C THR A 306 -16.40 9.18 -18.67
N PRO A 307 -17.06 8.56 -17.67
CA PRO A 307 -18.44 8.88 -17.29
C PRO A 307 -18.64 10.35 -16.86
N HIS A 308 -17.56 11.08 -16.63
CA HIS A 308 -17.55 12.48 -16.23
C HIS A 308 -17.34 13.45 -17.39
N HIS A 309 -17.39 12.95 -18.64
CA HIS A 309 -17.23 13.70 -19.89
C HIS A 309 -15.85 14.33 -20.11
N GLY A 310 -14.82 13.85 -19.39
CA GLY A 310 -13.42 14.14 -19.66
C GLY A 310 -12.70 12.98 -20.38
N LEU A 311 -11.54 13.27 -20.95
CA LEU A 311 -10.64 12.26 -21.52
C LEU A 311 -9.52 11.95 -20.52
N LEU A 312 -9.43 10.70 -20.08
CA LEU A 312 -8.30 10.20 -19.32
C LEU A 312 -7.20 9.79 -20.29
N LEU A 313 -6.04 10.45 -20.21
CA LEU A 313 -4.85 10.11 -20.98
C LEU A 313 -3.89 9.31 -20.10
N THR A 314 -3.58 8.09 -20.50
CA THR A 314 -2.50 7.28 -19.94
C THR A 314 -1.34 7.34 -20.92
N LEU A 315 -0.22 7.94 -20.53
CA LEU A 315 0.93 8.06 -21.42
C LEU A 315 1.77 6.77 -21.43
N SER A 316 2.45 6.53 -22.56
CA SER A 316 3.45 5.46 -22.67
C SER A 316 4.67 5.71 -21.77
N ALA A 317 5.40 4.65 -21.39
CA ALA A 317 6.60 4.77 -20.54
C ALA A 317 7.72 5.62 -21.18
N ASP A 318 7.71 5.73 -22.51
CA ASP A 318 8.71 6.47 -23.30
C ASP A 318 8.36 7.97 -23.43
N SER A 319 7.18 8.36 -22.94
CA SER A 319 6.70 9.74 -23.02
C SER A 319 7.44 10.67 -22.05
N LYS A 320 7.41 11.99 -22.34
CA LYS A 320 7.92 13.04 -21.44
C LYS A 320 6.73 13.78 -20.81
N PRO A 321 6.21 13.36 -19.63
CA PRO A 321 4.94 13.87 -19.10
C PRO A 321 4.88 15.38 -18.95
N LYS A 322 5.97 16.01 -18.47
CA LYS A 322 6.04 17.47 -18.31
C LYS A 322 5.89 18.21 -19.65
N GLN A 323 6.52 17.70 -20.71
CA GLN A 323 6.41 18.29 -22.04
C GLN A 323 5.04 18.02 -22.66
N GLY A 324 4.47 16.84 -22.41
CA GLY A 324 3.10 16.49 -22.84
C GLY A 324 2.05 17.42 -22.23
N VAL A 325 2.09 17.63 -20.91
CA VAL A 325 1.17 18.55 -20.21
C VAL A 325 1.31 19.97 -20.75
N GLN A 326 2.53 20.43 -21.00
CA GLN A 326 2.78 21.76 -21.57
C GLN A 326 2.16 21.90 -22.96
N LYS A 327 2.38 20.93 -23.86
CA LYS A 327 1.78 20.91 -25.21
C LYS A 327 0.25 20.91 -25.17
N LEU A 328 -0.35 20.13 -24.27
CA LEU A 328 -1.81 20.09 -24.11
C LEU A 328 -2.36 21.46 -23.69
N ARG A 329 -1.69 22.14 -22.74
CA ARG A 329 -2.08 23.49 -22.30
C ARG A 329 -1.91 24.52 -23.40
N GLU A 330 -0.83 24.45 -24.18
CA GLU A 330 -0.59 25.32 -25.35
C GLU A 330 -1.65 25.13 -26.45
N ALA A 331 -2.19 23.91 -26.59
CA ALA A 331 -3.34 23.63 -27.46
C ALA A 331 -4.69 24.11 -26.88
N GLY A 332 -4.68 24.82 -25.75
CA GLY A 332 -5.87 25.37 -25.10
C GLY A 332 -6.70 24.34 -24.34
N LEU A 333 -6.14 23.17 -24.02
CA LEU A 333 -6.82 22.14 -23.22
C LEU A 333 -6.61 22.39 -21.72
N LEU A 334 -7.65 22.10 -20.94
CA LEU A 334 -7.52 22.03 -19.49
C LEU A 334 -6.95 20.67 -19.11
N VAL A 335 -5.88 20.67 -18.34
CA VAL A 335 -5.20 19.47 -17.85
C VAL A 335 -5.26 19.44 -16.32
N SER A 336 -5.85 18.39 -15.77
CA SER A 336 -5.96 18.18 -14.33
C SER A 336 -5.29 16.87 -13.91
N PRO A 337 -4.69 16.82 -12.69
CA PRO A 337 -4.21 15.57 -12.13
C PRO A 337 -5.37 14.58 -11.90
N THR A 338 -5.03 13.30 -11.75
CA THR A 338 -5.96 12.23 -11.37
C THR A 338 -5.71 11.79 -9.92
N GLY A 339 -6.67 11.10 -9.31
CA GLY A 339 -6.56 10.57 -7.95
C GLY A 339 -7.36 11.38 -6.92
N ASP A 340 -6.81 11.52 -5.71
CA ASP A 340 -7.47 12.20 -4.59
C ASP A 340 -7.29 13.72 -4.68
N VAL A 341 -7.93 14.30 -5.70
CA VAL A 341 -7.94 15.73 -6.02
C VAL A 341 -9.35 16.26 -6.22
N VAL A 342 -9.50 17.58 -6.24
CA VAL A 342 -10.76 18.24 -6.58
C VAL A 342 -11.01 18.20 -8.08
N VAL A 343 -12.19 17.72 -8.47
CA VAL A 343 -12.64 17.69 -9.87
C VAL A 343 -13.84 18.60 -10.03
N VAL A 344 -13.68 19.68 -10.79
CA VAL A 344 -14.77 20.60 -11.12
C VAL A 344 -15.39 20.21 -12.46
N LYS A 345 -16.71 20.11 -12.49
CA LYS A 345 -17.51 19.79 -13.67
C LYS A 345 -18.53 20.88 -13.90
N ALA A 346 -18.39 21.64 -14.97
CA ALA A 346 -19.32 22.71 -15.34
C ALA A 346 -20.22 22.32 -16.52
N CYS A 347 -21.33 23.05 -16.70
CA CYS A 347 -22.27 22.89 -17.82
C CYS A 347 -21.61 22.92 -19.19
N ASP A 348 -21.67 21.84 -19.98
CA ASP A 348 -21.19 21.78 -21.37
C ASP A 348 -22.20 21.10 -22.34
N PHE A 349 -23.49 21.04 -21.98
CA PHE A 349 -24.55 20.34 -22.74
C PHE A 349 -25.23 21.25 -23.77
N CYS A 350 -25.50 22.49 -23.36
CA CYS A 350 -26.12 23.52 -24.21
C CYS A 350 -25.11 24.65 -24.51
N ASP A 351 -23.81 24.32 -24.52
CA ASP A 351 -22.70 25.25 -24.80
C ASP A 351 -22.76 26.58 -24.04
N GLY A 352 -23.37 26.57 -22.84
CA GLY A 352 -23.47 27.77 -22.02
C GLY A 352 -24.48 28.81 -22.52
N ASP A 353 -25.63 28.38 -23.05
CA ASP A 353 -26.74 29.28 -23.43
C ASP A 353 -26.99 30.42 -22.42
N LYS A 354 -26.84 30.14 -21.13
CA LYS A 354 -26.79 31.16 -20.08
C LYS A 354 -25.34 31.55 -19.81
N LYS A 355 -24.99 32.76 -20.24
CA LYS A 355 -23.62 33.29 -20.17
C LYS A 355 -23.25 33.85 -18.79
N ASP A 356 -24.22 34.39 -18.05
CA ASP A 356 -23.99 35.02 -16.73
C ASP A 356 -23.19 34.18 -15.73
N PRO A 357 -23.42 32.85 -15.58
CA PRO A 357 -22.68 32.04 -14.61
C PRO A 357 -21.30 31.55 -15.11
N ILE A 358 -20.95 31.76 -16.40
CA ILE A 358 -19.70 31.25 -16.99
C ILE A 358 -18.44 31.83 -16.33
N PRO A 359 -18.34 33.15 -16.03
CA PRO A 359 -17.18 33.72 -15.35
C PRO A 359 -16.89 33.03 -14.01
N TYR A 360 -17.93 32.80 -13.20
CA TYR A 360 -17.83 32.13 -11.90
C TYR A 360 -17.42 30.65 -12.05
N ALA A 361 -17.92 29.95 -13.07
CA ALA A 361 -17.49 28.58 -13.36
C ALA A 361 -15.99 28.51 -13.70
N LYS A 362 -15.50 29.47 -14.51
CA LYS A 362 -14.08 29.57 -14.88
C LYS A 362 -13.21 29.93 -13.68
N GLU A 363 -13.68 30.86 -12.86
CA GLU A 363 -12.99 31.28 -11.65
C GLU A 363 -12.89 30.13 -10.65
N LEU A 364 -13.99 29.42 -10.39
CA LEU A 364 -14.01 28.23 -9.54
C LEU A 364 -13.04 27.16 -10.07
N GLN A 365 -13.10 26.84 -11.36
CA GLN A 365 -12.16 25.90 -11.98
C GLN A 365 -10.70 26.31 -11.72
N ALA A 366 -10.37 27.58 -11.89
CA ALA A 366 -9.01 28.09 -11.74
C ALA A 366 -8.52 28.05 -10.28
N ARG A 367 -9.40 28.29 -9.30
CA ARG A 367 -9.02 28.36 -7.89
C ARG A 367 -8.94 27.00 -7.21
N VAL A 368 -9.85 26.06 -7.52
CA VAL A 368 -9.97 24.82 -6.74
C VAL A 368 -9.66 23.54 -7.49
N SER A 369 -9.74 23.50 -8.82
CA SER A 369 -9.54 22.25 -9.56
C SER A 369 -8.10 21.74 -9.42
N GLY A 370 -7.95 20.44 -9.13
CA GLY A 370 -6.65 19.80 -8.97
C GLY A 370 -6.00 20.00 -7.60
N LEU A 371 -6.63 20.74 -6.67
CA LEU A 371 -6.17 20.78 -5.27
C LEU A 371 -6.22 19.37 -4.67
N SER A 372 -5.19 19.02 -3.91
CA SER A 372 -5.15 17.73 -3.19
C SER A 372 -6.13 17.75 -2.03
N VAL A 373 -6.86 16.64 -1.87
CA VAL A 373 -7.87 16.46 -0.82
C VAL A 373 -7.76 15.03 -0.27
N PRO A 374 -8.30 14.73 0.93
CA PRO A 374 -8.14 13.41 1.54
C PRO A 374 -8.73 12.25 0.73
N LYS A 375 -9.76 12.54 -0.07
CA LYS A 375 -10.35 11.63 -1.05
C LYS A 375 -10.98 12.45 -2.18
N GLU A 376 -10.96 11.94 -3.41
CA GLU A 376 -11.54 12.59 -4.61
C GLU A 376 -12.84 13.35 -4.27
N LEU A 377 -12.85 14.66 -4.54
CA LEU A 377 -13.95 15.57 -4.25
C LEU A 377 -14.52 16.12 -5.56
N ARG A 378 -15.81 15.88 -5.81
CA ARG A 378 -16.46 16.31 -7.04
C ARG A 378 -17.32 17.54 -6.82
N ILE A 379 -17.10 18.56 -7.65
CA ILE A 379 -17.85 19.80 -7.63
C ILE A 379 -18.63 19.92 -8.94
N GLY A 380 -19.94 19.83 -8.87
CA GLY A 380 -20.84 20.05 -10.00
C GLY A 380 -21.30 21.50 -10.07
N PHE A 381 -21.11 22.15 -11.21
CA PHE A 381 -21.55 23.52 -11.47
C PHE A 381 -22.58 23.54 -12.62
N ASN A 382 -23.81 23.90 -12.30
CA ASN A 382 -24.89 24.05 -13.26
C ASN A 382 -25.25 25.53 -13.46
N GLY A 383 -25.10 26.05 -14.68
CA GLY A 383 -25.45 27.42 -15.05
C GLY A 383 -26.95 27.70 -15.19
N CYS A 384 -27.83 26.73 -14.92
CA CYS A 384 -29.27 26.92 -14.95
C CYS A 384 -30.00 25.91 -14.07
N GLY A 385 -31.24 26.23 -13.68
CA GLY A 385 -32.11 25.36 -12.89
C GLY A 385 -32.59 24.08 -13.58
N MET A 386 -32.17 23.79 -14.82
CA MET A 386 -32.45 22.48 -15.44
C MET A 386 -31.56 21.37 -14.89
N VAL A 387 -30.39 21.73 -14.34
CA VAL A 387 -29.45 20.80 -13.67
C VAL A 387 -29.13 19.56 -14.53
N CYS A 388 -28.95 19.74 -15.85
CA CYS A 388 -28.76 18.63 -16.79
C CYS A 388 -27.53 17.76 -16.51
N TYR A 389 -26.56 18.28 -15.74
CA TYR A 389 -25.34 17.57 -15.34
C TYR A 389 -25.41 16.93 -13.96
N GLY A 390 -26.52 17.10 -13.25
CA GLY A 390 -26.72 16.52 -11.93
C GLY A 390 -25.81 17.10 -10.86
N ALA A 391 -25.53 18.42 -10.86
CA ALA A 391 -24.73 19.06 -9.80
C ALA A 391 -25.21 18.69 -8.39
N VAL A 392 -26.53 18.56 -8.20
CA VAL A 392 -27.15 18.14 -6.93
C VAL A 392 -26.84 16.70 -6.50
N LYS A 393 -26.15 15.91 -7.34
CA LYS A 393 -25.73 14.54 -7.03
C LYS A 393 -24.26 14.43 -6.63
N GLU A 394 -23.48 15.49 -6.88
CA GLU A 394 -22.04 15.51 -6.59
C GLU A 394 -21.76 15.86 -5.12
N ASP A 395 -20.50 15.73 -4.68
CA ASP A 395 -20.12 16.04 -3.30
C ASP A 395 -20.43 17.51 -2.94
N ILE A 396 -20.19 18.43 -3.88
CA ILE A 396 -20.61 19.83 -3.81
C ILE A 396 -21.36 20.18 -5.10
N GLY A 397 -22.60 20.65 -4.98
CA GLY A 397 -23.44 21.07 -6.09
C GLY A 397 -23.71 22.57 -6.08
N ILE A 398 -23.55 23.22 -7.22
CA ILE A 398 -23.83 24.65 -7.41
C ILE A 398 -24.84 24.79 -8.55
N VAL A 399 -25.95 25.49 -8.31
CA VAL A 399 -27.00 25.70 -9.31
C VAL A 399 -27.31 27.17 -9.45
N TYR A 400 -27.13 27.74 -10.64
CA TYR A 400 -27.49 29.12 -10.95
C TYR A 400 -28.96 29.24 -11.36
N ARG A 401 -29.71 30.12 -10.67
CA ARG A 401 -31.12 30.36 -10.96
C ARG A 401 -31.49 31.79 -10.55
N ARG A 402 -32.22 32.49 -11.43
CA ARG A 402 -32.76 33.84 -11.17
C ARG A 402 -31.70 34.86 -10.70
N GLY A 403 -30.49 34.82 -11.27
CA GLY A 403 -29.41 35.75 -10.91
C GLY A 403 -28.57 35.33 -9.71
N LYS A 404 -28.89 34.21 -9.07
CA LYS A 404 -28.30 33.78 -7.80
C LYS A 404 -27.88 32.31 -7.82
N PHE A 405 -27.15 31.87 -6.80
CA PHE A 405 -26.69 30.49 -6.65
C PHE A 405 -27.32 29.76 -5.48
N ASP A 406 -27.70 28.51 -5.73
CA ASP A 406 -28.12 27.55 -4.73
C ASP A 406 -26.94 26.57 -4.50
N LEU A 407 -26.62 26.26 -3.23
CA LEU A 407 -25.50 25.39 -2.83
C LEU A 407 -26.00 24.12 -2.16
N PHE A 408 -25.49 23.00 -2.63
CA PHE A 408 -25.81 21.65 -2.18
C PHE A 408 -24.54 20.96 -1.68
N LEU A 409 -24.61 20.25 -0.56
CA LEU A 409 -23.46 19.55 0.03
C LEU A 409 -23.75 18.09 0.38
N GLY A 410 -22.73 17.24 0.22
CA GLY A 410 -22.68 15.88 0.76
C GLY A 410 -23.33 14.82 -0.12
N GLY A 411 -23.42 15.01 -1.43
CA GLY A 411 -23.98 13.98 -2.32
C GLY A 411 -23.17 12.69 -2.31
N LYS A 412 -23.84 11.54 -2.18
CA LYS A 412 -23.21 10.22 -2.25
C LYS A 412 -23.37 9.67 -3.66
N THR A 413 -22.34 9.89 -4.48
CA THR A 413 -22.33 9.64 -5.93
C THR A 413 -22.38 8.17 -6.36
N ALA A 414 -22.09 7.22 -5.47
CA ALA A 414 -22.03 5.79 -5.79
C ALA A 414 -22.36 4.87 -4.60
N GLY A 415 -22.74 3.62 -4.91
CA GLY A 415 -23.02 2.56 -3.94
C GLY A 415 -24.51 2.31 -3.69
N ARG A 416 -24.84 1.21 -2.99
CA ARG A 416 -26.22 0.77 -2.72
C ARG A 416 -27.07 1.83 -2.00
N GLN A 417 -26.44 2.67 -1.20
CA GLN A 417 -27.08 3.74 -0.40
C GLN A 417 -26.73 5.13 -0.97
N ALA A 418 -26.70 5.30 -2.30
CA ALA A 418 -26.46 6.59 -2.93
C ALA A 418 -27.63 7.56 -2.65
N TYR A 419 -27.32 8.83 -2.43
CA TYR A 419 -28.31 9.89 -2.15
C TYR A 419 -27.82 11.25 -2.69
N GLN A 420 -28.77 12.17 -2.89
CA GLN A 420 -28.49 13.51 -3.40
C GLN A 420 -27.89 14.42 -2.33
N ALA A 421 -27.12 15.42 -2.76
CA ALA A 421 -26.60 16.45 -1.88
C ALA A 421 -27.75 17.29 -1.27
N GLN A 422 -27.59 17.69 -0.02
CA GLN A 422 -28.56 18.49 0.71
C GLN A 422 -28.43 19.97 0.32
N LEU A 423 -29.55 20.65 0.02
CA LEU A 423 -29.58 22.11 -0.13
C LEU A 423 -29.25 22.78 1.21
N VAL A 424 -28.13 23.49 1.27
CA VAL A 424 -27.66 24.17 2.49
C VAL A 424 -27.84 25.68 2.43
N ALA A 425 -27.90 26.26 1.22
CA ALA A 425 -28.17 27.67 1.01
C ALA A 425 -28.87 27.90 -0.33
N GLU A 426 -29.90 28.75 -0.32
CA GLU A 426 -30.65 29.14 -1.52
C GLU A 426 -30.48 30.65 -1.78
N GLY A 427 -30.34 31.04 -3.05
CA GLY A 427 -30.37 32.44 -3.45
C GLY A 427 -29.17 33.25 -2.97
N MET A 428 -27.97 32.67 -2.98
CA MET A 428 -26.73 33.37 -2.66
C MET A 428 -26.29 34.31 -3.78
N GLU A 429 -25.66 35.41 -3.38
CA GLU A 429 -25.11 36.38 -4.33
C GLU A 429 -23.94 35.78 -5.13
N PRO A 430 -23.81 36.09 -6.43
CA PRO A 430 -22.77 35.54 -7.29
C PRO A 430 -21.32 35.80 -6.86
N ASP A 431 -21.06 36.92 -6.18
CA ASP A 431 -19.74 37.31 -5.72
C ASP A 431 -19.19 36.45 -4.57
N VAL A 432 -20.07 35.86 -3.75
CA VAL A 432 -19.64 35.09 -2.57
C VAL A 432 -19.49 33.58 -2.82
N ILE A 433 -20.06 33.04 -3.90
CA ILE A 433 -20.13 31.57 -4.10
C ILE A 433 -18.76 30.92 -4.26
N VAL A 434 -17.86 31.55 -5.00
CA VAL A 434 -16.53 30.99 -5.28
C VAL A 434 -15.71 30.93 -3.99
N ASP A 435 -15.73 32.01 -3.21
CA ASP A 435 -14.99 32.11 -1.94
C ASP A 435 -15.52 31.11 -0.89
N ILE A 436 -16.85 30.94 -0.80
CA ILE A 436 -17.46 29.96 0.10
C ILE A 436 -17.03 28.54 -0.28
N VAL A 437 -17.09 28.18 -1.56
CA VAL A 437 -16.73 26.83 -2.02
C VAL A 437 -15.24 26.58 -1.86
N GLU A 438 -14.39 27.57 -2.17
CA GLU A 438 -12.95 27.49 -1.91
C GLU A 438 -12.67 27.25 -0.42
N ASN A 439 -13.34 27.98 0.47
CA ASN A 439 -13.19 27.78 1.92
C ASN A 439 -13.63 26.37 2.36
N ILE A 440 -14.74 25.85 1.83
CA ILE A 440 -15.20 24.47 2.09
C ILE A 440 -14.15 23.45 1.64
N VAL A 441 -13.63 23.60 0.43
CA VAL A 441 -12.61 22.72 -0.15
C VAL A 441 -11.33 22.75 0.69
N ARG A 442 -10.85 23.94 1.07
CA ARG A 442 -9.67 24.11 1.92
C ARG A 442 -9.87 23.48 3.29
N THR A 443 -11.01 23.75 3.94
CA THR A 443 -11.33 23.18 5.25
C THR A 443 -11.37 21.65 5.19
N TYR A 444 -12.00 21.07 4.16
CA TYR A 444 -11.98 19.62 3.96
C TYR A 444 -10.58 19.07 3.66
N GLY A 445 -9.79 19.81 2.87
CA GLY A 445 -8.38 19.51 2.61
C GLY A 445 -7.54 19.47 3.89
N GLU A 446 -7.82 20.35 4.83
CA GLU A 446 -7.05 20.54 6.07
C GLU A 446 -7.52 19.64 7.23
N GLU A 447 -8.83 19.42 7.37
CA GLU A 447 -9.45 18.76 8.52
C GLU A 447 -9.99 17.35 8.23
N GLY A 448 -10.06 16.93 6.97
CA GLY A 448 -10.50 15.60 6.59
C GLY A 448 -9.43 14.53 6.83
N TYR A 449 -9.85 13.32 7.23
CA TYR A 449 -8.92 12.21 7.45
C TYR A 449 -8.52 11.54 6.12
N PRO A 450 -7.31 10.97 5.98
CA PRO A 450 -6.90 10.28 4.76
C PRO A 450 -7.89 9.20 4.31
N GLY A 451 -8.34 9.26 3.06
CA GLY A 451 -9.34 8.35 2.50
C GLY A 451 -10.79 8.60 2.95
N GLU A 452 -11.04 9.58 3.83
CA GLU A 452 -12.38 9.98 4.24
C GLU A 452 -13.10 10.65 3.07
N ARG A 453 -14.30 10.17 2.72
CA ARG A 453 -15.15 10.82 1.69
C ARG A 453 -15.83 12.05 2.29
N PHE A 454 -16.10 13.05 1.45
CA PHE A 454 -16.71 14.32 1.88
C PHE A 454 -18.01 14.17 2.69
N TYR A 455 -18.93 13.30 2.29
CA TYR A 455 -20.17 13.07 3.08
C TYR A 455 -19.90 12.49 4.47
N LYS A 456 -18.86 11.67 4.66
CA LYS A 456 -18.47 11.13 5.98
C LYS A 456 -17.87 12.23 6.85
N TYR A 457 -17.04 13.07 6.24
CA TYR A 457 -16.50 14.27 6.86
C TYR A 457 -17.62 15.19 7.38
N LEU A 458 -18.66 15.43 6.57
CA LEU A 458 -19.83 16.21 6.99
C LEU A 458 -20.63 15.52 8.11
N SER A 459 -20.83 14.19 8.03
CA SER A 459 -21.53 13.41 9.06
C SER A 459 -20.83 13.49 10.42
N ARG A 460 -19.50 13.53 10.43
CA ARG A 460 -18.69 13.70 11.64
C ARG A 460 -18.81 15.09 12.27
N LEU A 461 -18.83 16.15 11.46
CA LEU A 461 -18.83 17.52 11.97
C LEU A 461 -20.23 18.07 12.28
N GLY A 462 -21.25 17.64 11.51
CA GLY A 462 -22.62 18.18 11.56
C GLY A 462 -22.76 19.63 11.08
N LYS A 463 -21.65 20.34 10.85
CA LYS A 463 -21.60 21.70 10.31
C LYS A 463 -20.32 21.99 9.54
N ILE A 464 -20.38 22.81 8.50
CA ILE A 464 -19.23 23.24 7.71
C ILE A 464 -19.45 24.66 7.16
N ALA A 465 -18.45 25.54 7.24
CA ALA A 465 -18.53 26.92 6.74
C ALA A 465 -19.81 27.69 7.16
N GLY A 466 -20.34 27.40 8.37
CA GLY A 466 -21.58 27.98 8.90
C GLY A 466 -22.88 27.27 8.49
N PHE A 467 -22.82 26.28 7.60
CA PHE A 467 -23.96 25.49 7.17
C PHE A 467 -24.13 24.24 8.03
N SER A 468 -25.36 23.97 8.47
CA SER A 468 -25.69 22.71 9.16
C SER A 468 -25.92 21.61 8.14
N TRP A 469 -25.46 20.40 8.45
CA TRP A 469 -25.62 19.24 7.60
C TRP A 469 -25.96 18.01 8.45
N SER A 470 -26.88 17.19 7.95
CA SER A 470 -27.26 15.93 8.60
C SER A 470 -27.36 14.84 7.55
N GLU A 471 -26.87 13.64 7.87
CA GLU A 471 -26.96 12.53 6.94
C GLU A 471 -28.44 12.22 6.64
N PRO A 472 -28.83 12.16 5.35
CA PRO A 472 -30.21 11.85 4.98
C PRO A 472 -30.61 10.49 5.53
N VAL A 473 -31.76 10.43 6.21
CA VAL A 473 -32.37 9.16 6.60
C VAL A 473 -32.98 8.55 5.33
N CYS A 474 -32.33 7.54 4.77
CA CYS A 474 -32.80 6.81 3.58
C CYS A 474 -33.97 5.87 3.90
#